data_AF-A0A1Y2LYU8-F1
#
_entry.id   AF-A0A1Y2LYU8-F1
#
_cell.length_a   1.000
_cell.length_b   1.000
_cell.length_c   1.000
_cell.angle_alpha   90.00
_cell.angle_beta   90.00
_cell.angle_gamma   90.00
#
_symmetry.space_group_name_H-M   'P 1'
#
loop_
_entity.id
_entity.type
_entity.pdbx_description
1 polymer ?
#
loop_
_entity_poly.entity_id
_entity_poly.type
_entity_poly.pdbx_seq_one_letter_code
_entity_poly.pdbx_strand_id
1 'polypeptide(L)'
;MEQYVARSSRVPTHTPRARFLRPGAGPRWAEEARRRREPRERGPRARANKQPDMVVNRHKYFRWTRRTAFLATMYVVVVPATLGYFGYITDGKWDMRGKRRGDTISEF
;
A
#
# COMPACT_ATOMS: atom_id res chain seq x y z
N MET A 1 -24.76 40.10 -8.98
CA MET A 1 -24.87 38.97 -8.03
C MET A 1 -23.49 38.77 -7.42
N GLU A 2 -23.16 39.53 -6.37
CA GLU A 2 -23.34 39.16 -4.95
C GLU A 2 -22.47 37.94 -4.56
N GLN A 3 -21.61 38.18 -3.57
CA GLN A 3 -21.00 37.21 -2.65
C GLN A 3 -19.73 36.47 -3.12
N TYR A 4 -18.58 37.15 -3.01
CA TYR A 4 -17.36 36.50 -2.53
C TYR A 4 -17.00 37.04 -1.15
N VAL A 5 -17.27 36.18 -0.18
CA VAL A 5 -17.12 36.36 1.26
C VAL A 5 -15.71 36.82 1.62
N ALA A 6 -15.60 38.05 2.13
CA ALA A 6 -14.43 38.56 2.83
C ALA A 6 -14.18 37.74 4.10
N ARG A 7 -13.34 36.71 3.99
CA ARG A 7 -12.91 35.89 5.13
C ARG A 7 -11.85 36.64 5.96
N SER A 8 -12.34 37.46 6.88
CA SER A 8 -11.71 37.88 8.14
C SER A 8 -10.18 37.98 8.18
N SER A 9 -9.64 39.16 7.92
CA SER A 9 -8.34 39.60 8.42
C SER A 9 -8.44 39.86 9.93
N ARG A 10 -8.34 38.81 10.75
CA ARG A 10 -8.02 38.99 12.18
C ARG A 10 -6.54 39.33 12.31
N VAL A 11 -6.23 40.61 12.12
CA VAL A 11 -5.01 41.21 12.67
C VAL A 11 -5.20 41.27 14.19
N PRO A 12 -4.30 40.70 15.02
CA PRO A 12 -4.40 40.84 16.45
C PRO A 12 -4.21 42.32 16.84
N THR A 13 -5.26 42.97 17.34
CA THR A 13 -5.32 44.39 17.76
C THR A 13 -4.58 44.68 19.06
N HIS A 14 -3.91 43.70 19.66
CA HIS A 14 -3.02 43.93 20.79
C HIS A 14 -1.62 44.26 20.27
N THR A 15 -1.37 45.54 20.01
CA THR A 15 -0.02 46.08 19.93
C THR A 15 0.56 46.09 21.35
N PRO A 16 1.50 45.19 21.73
CA PRO A 16 2.23 45.39 22.97
C PRO A 16 3.01 46.70 22.83
N ARG A 17 2.82 47.61 23.80
CA ARG A 17 3.53 48.89 23.94
C ARG A 17 4.98 48.73 23.48
N ALA A 18 5.34 49.48 22.43
CA ALA A 18 6.69 49.57 21.90
C ALA A 18 7.62 50.15 22.99
N ARG A 19 8.15 49.28 23.87
CA ARG A 19 9.10 49.70 24.90
C ARG A 19 10.38 48.88 24.93
N PHE A 20 10.63 48.00 23.96
CA PHE A 20 11.92 47.31 23.83
C PHE A 20 12.14 46.76 22.41
N LEU A 21 12.09 47.64 21.41
CA LEU A 21 12.56 47.27 20.06
C LEU A 21 14.05 47.64 19.95
N ARG A 22 14.89 46.60 19.93
CA ARG A 22 16.31 46.70 19.60
C ARG A 22 16.43 47.27 18.16
N PRO A 23 17.22 48.32 17.91
CA PRO A 23 17.29 48.92 16.58
C PRO A 23 17.81 47.88 15.58
N GLY A 24 16.98 47.55 14.58
CA GLY A 24 17.24 46.54 13.54
C GLY A 24 16.49 45.20 13.68
N ALA A 25 15.87 44.93 14.84
CA ALA A 25 15.03 43.74 15.01
C ALA A 25 13.59 44.04 14.54
N GLY A 26 13.26 43.62 13.31
CA GLY A 26 11.89 43.66 12.81
C GLY A 26 10.92 42.93 13.76
N PRO A 27 9.63 43.27 13.77
CA PRO A 27 8.70 42.65 14.68
C PRO A 27 8.67 41.13 14.44
N ARG A 28 8.69 40.33 15.52
CA ARG A 28 8.79 38.86 15.48
C ARG A 28 7.75 38.20 14.54
N TRP A 29 6.58 38.81 14.42
CA TRP A 29 5.53 38.36 13.51
C TRP A 29 5.90 38.53 12.02
N ALA A 30 6.81 39.45 11.68
CA ALA A 30 7.35 39.62 10.32
C ALA A 30 8.37 38.52 9.96
N GLU A 31 9.17 38.04 10.93
CA GLU A 31 10.00 36.84 10.74
C GLU A 31 9.14 35.58 10.61
N GLU A 32 8.07 35.48 11.40
CA GLU A 32 7.14 34.35 11.35
C GLU A 32 6.32 34.35 10.04
N ALA A 33 5.97 35.53 9.53
CA ALA A 33 5.37 35.70 8.21
C ALA A 33 6.36 35.39 7.07
N ARG A 34 7.65 35.73 7.20
CA ARG A 34 8.71 35.30 6.25
C ARG A 34 8.87 33.78 6.25
N ARG A 35 8.95 33.13 7.43
CA ARG A 35 9.00 31.67 7.57
C ARG A 35 7.76 30.95 7.02
N ARG A 36 6.61 31.62 6.97
CA ARG A 36 5.39 31.10 6.33
C ARG A 36 5.38 31.28 4.80
N ARG A 37 6.14 32.23 4.26
CA ARG A 37 6.28 32.50 2.81
C ARG A 37 7.35 31.64 2.15
N GLU A 38 8.26 31.04 2.91
CA GLU A 38 9.15 30.01 2.39
C GLU A 38 8.33 28.74 2.11
N PRO A 39 8.31 28.22 0.86
CA PRO A 39 7.72 26.93 0.59
C PRO A 39 8.54 25.92 1.37
N ARG A 40 7.96 25.40 2.46
CA ARG A 40 8.54 24.29 3.22
C ARG A 40 8.91 23.22 2.22
N GLU A 41 10.19 22.96 2.05
CA GLU A 41 10.68 21.82 1.27
C GLU A 41 10.26 20.52 1.97
N ARG A 42 8.98 20.16 1.83
CA ARG A 42 8.55 18.78 1.95
C ARG A 42 8.94 18.13 0.63
N GLY A 43 10.18 17.63 0.58
CA GLY A 43 10.68 16.80 -0.52
C GLY A 43 9.64 15.75 -0.91
N PRO A 44 9.04 15.80 -2.12
CA PRO A 44 7.86 14.98 -2.44
C PRO A 44 8.13 13.49 -2.72
N ARG A 45 9.34 12.96 -2.48
CA ARG A 45 9.69 11.58 -2.89
C ARG A 45 10.11 10.62 -1.78
N ALA A 46 10.23 11.06 -0.52
CA ALA A 46 10.74 10.22 0.55
C ALA A 46 9.77 9.14 1.09
N ARG A 47 8.49 9.16 0.68
CA ARG A 47 7.48 8.21 1.20
C ARG A 47 6.68 7.45 0.14
N ALA A 48 6.74 7.87 -1.12
CA ALA A 48 5.97 7.24 -2.20
C ALA A 48 6.57 5.91 -2.68
N ASN A 49 7.89 5.73 -2.53
CA ASN A 49 8.62 4.62 -3.14
C ASN A 49 9.11 3.60 -2.10
N LYS A 50 8.52 3.56 -0.90
CA LYS A 50 8.98 2.63 0.16
C LYS A 50 8.44 1.20 -0.02
N GLN A 51 7.30 1.04 -0.69
CA GLN A 51 6.70 -0.26 -1.00
C GLN A 51 7.57 -1.18 -1.88
N PRO A 52 8.15 -0.75 -3.03
CA PRO A 52 8.92 -1.66 -3.89
C PRO A 52 10.10 -2.30 -3.17
N ASP A 53 10.77 -1.56 -2.28
CA ASP A 53 11.91 -2.07 -1.51
C ASP A 53 11.52 -3.24 -0.59
N MET A 54 10.31 -3.24 -0.03
CA MET A 54 9.86 -4.32 0.87
C MET A 54 9.49 -5.61 0.12
N VAL A 55 9.00 -5.49 -1.13
CA VAL A 55 8.69 -6.66 -1.96
C VAL A 55 9.99 -7.27 -2.50
N VAL A 56 10.90 -6.44 -3.01
CA VAL A 56 12.19 -6.88 -3.57
C VAL A 56 13.07 -7.50 -2.48
N ASN A 57 13.17 -6.90 -1.29
CA ASN A 57 14.04 -7.42 -0.23
C ASN A 57 13.43 -8.57 0.59
N ARG A 58 12.23 -9.05 0.27
CA ARG A 58 11.52 -10.09 1.05
C ARG A 58 12.33 -11.39 1.20
N HIS A 59 13.00 -11.82 0.13
CA HIS A 59 13.85 -13.01 0.11
C HIS A 59 15.01 -12.96 1.11
N LYS A 60 15.54 -11.77 1.44
CA LYS A 60 16.64 -11.61 2.42
C LYS A 60 16.20 -11.88 3.86
N TYR A 61 14.95 -11.58 4.18
CA TYR A 61 14.40 -11.75 5.53
C TYR A 61 13.58 -13.04 5.69
N PHE A 62 13.60 -13.90 4.67
CA PHE A 62 12.91 -15.18 4.71
C PHE A 62 13.55 -16.12 5.74
N ARG A 63 12.71 -16.80 6.53
CA ARG A 63 13.14 -17.77 7.54
C ARG A 63 12.32 -19.04 7.38
N TRP A 64 12.99 -20.19 7.40
CA TRP A 64 12.33 -21.49 7.34
C TRP A 64 11.74 -21.84 8.70
N THR A 65 10.47 -21.46 8.91
CA THR A 65 9.71 -21.83 10.11
C THR A 65 8.88 -23.08 9.83
N ARG A 66 8.54 -23.87 10.86
CA ARG A 66 7.73 -25.10 10.69
C ARG A 66 6.43 -24.85 9.90
N ARG A 67 5.77 -23.71 10.15
CA ARG A 67 4.54 -23.31 9.45
C ARG A 67 4.78 -23.00 7.98
N THR A 68 5.80 -22.20 7.66
CA THR A 68 6.11 -21.83 6.27
C THR A 68 6.64 -23.01 5.48
N ALA A 69 7.43 -23.88 6.11
CA ALA A 69 7.91 -25.12 5.51
C ALA A 69 6.74 -26.04 5.12
N PHE A 70 5.83 -26.28 6.06
CA PHE A 70 4.64 -27.09 5.81
C PHE A 70 3.78 -26.53 4.67
N LEU A 71 3.52 -25.22 4.67
CA LEU A 71 2.73 -24.58 3.62
C LEU A 71 3.43 -24.66 2.26
N ALA A 72 4.75 -24.40 2.20
CA ALA A 72 5.53 -24.51 0.98
C ALA A 72 5.49 -25.95 0.43
N THR A 73 5.68 -26.96 1.28
CA THR A 73 5.61 -28.37 0.86
C THR A 73 4.21 -28.77 0.39
N MET A 74 3.16 -28.35 1.09
CA MET A 74 1.78 -28.65 0.69
C MET A 74 1.47 -28.11 -0.70
N TYR A 75 1.81 -26.84 -0.96
CA TYR A 75 1.47 -26.20 -2.24
C TYR A 75 2.39 -26.61 -3.40
N VAL A 76 3.67 -26.88 -3.14
CA VAL A 76 4.63 -27.22 -4.21
C VAL A 76 4.63 -28.71 -4.51
N VAL A 77 4.38 -29.57 -3.52
CA VAL A 77 4.46 -31.03 -3.69
C VAL A 77 3.08 -31.66 -3.63
N VAL A 78 2.34 -31.45 -2.53
CA VAL A 78 1.11 -32.22 -2.30
C VAL A 78 0.02 -31.85 -3.29
N VAL A 79 -0.22 -30.57 -3.55
CA VAL A 79 -1.26 -30.15 -4.50
C VAL A 79 -0.96 -30.64 -5.93
N PRO A 80 0.23 -30.42 -6.51
CA PRO A 80 0.53 -30.91 -7.86
C PRO A 80 0.58 -32.44 -7.94
N ALA A 81 1.11 -33.13 -6.92
CA ALA A 81 1.12 -34.59 -6.90
C ALA A 81 -0.29 -35.18 -6.81
N THR A 82 -1.16 -34.58 -6.01
CA THR A 82 -2.55 -35.02 -5.89
C THR A 82 -3.28 -34.81 -7.21
N LEU A 83 -3.17 -33.62 -7.81
CA LEU A 83 -3.77 -33.34 -9.12
C LEU A 83 -3.20 -34.21 -10.23
N GLY A 84 -1.89 -34.42 -10.26
CA GLY A 84 -1.22 -35.29 -11.23
C GLY A 84 -1.64 -36.75 -11.08
N TYR A 85 -1.75 -37.25 -9.85
CA TYR A 85 -2.24 -38.59 -9.57
C TYR A 85 -3.69 -38.75 -10.02
N PHE A 86 -4.59 -37.84 -9.60
CA PHE A 86 -5.99 -37.87 -10.02
C PHE A 86 -6.13 -37.73 -11.53
N GLY A 87 -5.38 -36.82 -12.15
CA GLY A 87 -5.33 -36.67 -13.59
C GLY A 87 -4.93 -37.98 -14.26
N TYR A 88 -3.81 -38.58 -13.85
CA TYR A 88 -3.32 -39.83 -14.43
C TYR A 88 -4.31 -40.99 -14.26
N ILE A 89 -4.92 -41.13 -13.09
CA ILE A 89 -5.89 -42.20 -12.88
C ILE A 89 -7.24 -41.91 -13.51
N THR A 90 -7.61 -40.66 -13.83
CA THR A 90 -8.91 -40.33 -14.46
C THR A 90 -8.79 -40.08 -15.96
N ASP A 91 -7.58 -39.95 -16.48
CA ASP A 91 -7.32 -39.85 -17.90
C ASP A 91 -7.75 -41.15 -18.61
N GLY A 92 -8.49 -41.01 -19.70
CA GLY A 92 -9.10 -42.13 -20.44
C GLY A 92 -10.22 -42.89 -19.72
N LYS A 93 -10.54 -42.55 -18.46
CA LYS A 93 -11.57 -43.24 -17.67
C LYS A 93 -13.00 -42.80 -17.98
N TRP A 94 -13.17 -41.66 -18.64
CA TRP A 94 -14.45 -41.00 -18.85
C TRP A 94 -14.63 -40.72 -20.34
N ASP A 95 -15.31 -41.61 -21.06
CA ASP A 95 -15.81 -41.31 -22.40
C ASP A 95 -17.26 -40.83 -22.33
N MET A 96 -17.45 -39.55 -22.67
CA MET A 96 -18.75 -38.89 -22.68
C MET A 96 -19.32 -38.78 -24.10
N ARG A 97 -18.63 -39.29 -25.14
CA ARG A 97 -19.13 -39.22 -26.51
C ARG A 97 -20.25 -40.25 -26.73
N GLY A 98 -21.41 -39.77 -27.17
CA GLY A 98 -22.50 -40.62 -27.66
C GLY A 98 -23.28 -41.40 -26.60
N LYS A 99 -22.95 -41.31 -25.30
CA LYS A 99 -23.66 -42.03 -24.23
C LYS A 99 -25.08 -41.49 -24.00
N ARG A 100 -26.06 -42.38 -23.84
CA ARG A 100 -27.48 -42.05 -23.59
C ARG A 100 -27.79 -42.02 -22.09
N ARG A 101 -28.97 -41.52 -21.70
CA ARG A 101 -29.40 -41.54 -20.29
C ARG A 101 -29.45 -42.98 -19.77
N GLY A 102 -28.74 -43.23 -18.66
CA GLY A 102 -28.66 -44.55 -18.02
C GLY A 102 -27.44 -45.38 -18.41
N ASP A 103 -26.58 -44.90 -19.31
CA ASP A 103 -25.38 -45.63 -19.75
C ASP A 103 -24.18 -45.40 -18.83
N THR A 104 -23.34 -46.41 -18.64
CA THR A 104 -22.20 -46.35 -17.71
C THR A 104 -21.09 -45.50 -18.32
N ILE A 105 -20.69 -44.43 -17.63
CA ILE A 105 -19.70 -43.44 -18.13
C ILE A 105 -18.26 -43.98 -18.07
N SER A 106 -18.00 -44.99 -17.23
CA SER A 106 -16.68 -45.60 -17.02
C SER A 106 -16.51 -46.91 -17.80
N GLU A 107 -15.29 -47.18 -18.29
CA GLU A 107 -14.96 -48.33 -19.16
C GLU A 107 -14.08 -49.40 -18.47
N PHE A 108 -14.17 -49.57 -17.14
CA PHE A 108 -13.31 -50.51 -16.39
C PHE A 108 -13.92 -51.91 -16.31
#